data_AF-A0A9D5Z0Q4-F1
#
_entry.id   AF-A0A9D5Z0Q4-F1
#
_cell.length_a   1.000
_cell.length_b   1.000
_cell.length_c   1.000
_cell.angle_alpha   90.00
_cell.angle_beta   90.00
_cell.angle_gamma   90.00
#
_symmetry.space_group_name_H-M   'P 1'
#
loop_
_entity.id
_entity.type
_entity.pdbx_description
1 polymer ?
#
loop_
_entity_poly.entity_id
_entity_poly.type
_entity_poly.pdbx_seq_one_letter_code
_entity_poly.pdbx_strand_id
1 'polypeptide(L)'
;MSTASAGPLSGYVLEVVRNDRSTTLWWGEGADGGDVVATRSGRVLTWMSPEACFAAAAVEGWEVAHDEVTRMDLTPALEWLARRRALDAEAALNAWNLAGDMARSTGTPWGDRGRVADACHDKLTVACVPWLVGQDDCSPRWTVTEERYLRRRVGAAIALVAQQVAGRRHLRP
;
A
#
# COMPACT_ATOMS: atom_id res chain seq x y z
N MET A 1 -27.67 2.75 6.37
CA MET A 1 -26.28 2.36 6.01
C MET A 1 -25.50 2.24 7.30
N SER A 2 -24.79 1.14 7.50
CA SER A 2 -24.00 0.92 8.72
C SER A 2 -22.89 1.96 8.85
N THR A 3 -22.73 2.53 10.03
CA THR A 3 -21.64 3.45 10.41
C THR A 3 -20.43 2.71 10.97
N ALA A 4 -20.49 1.37 11.06
CA ALA A 4 -19.42 0.55 11.59
C ALA A 4 -18.16 0.68 10.73
N SER A 5 -17.01 0.71 11.39
CA SER A 5 -15.72 0.51 10.77
C SER A 5 -15.68 -0.89 10.17
N ALA A 6 -14.99 -1.03 9.03
CA ALA A 6 -14.56 -2.33 8.52
C ALA A 6 -13.04 -2.31 8.49
N GLY A 7 -12.38 -3.42 8.79
CA GLY A 7 -10.93 -3.46 8.80
C GLY A 7 -10.40 -4.88 8.86
N PRO A 8 -9.07 -5.02 8.87
CA PRO A 8 -8.39 -6.28 9.18
C PRO A 8 -8.95 -6.92 10.45
N LEU A 9 -9.08 -8.25 10.45
CA LEU A 9 -9.37 -8.99 11.68
C LEU A 9 -8.15 -9.00 12.59
N SER A 10 -6.97 -9.20 11.98
CA SER A 10 -5.66 -9.10 12.61
C SER A 10 -4.77 -8.18 11.77
N GLY A 11 -4.14 -7.19 12.39
CA GLY A 11 -3.37 -6.19 11.67
C GLY A 11 -2.34 -5.47 12.52
N TYR A 12 -1.69 -4.50 11.91
CA TYR A 12 -0.64 -3.71 12.52
C TYR A 12 -0.65 -2.29 11.99
N VAL A 13 0.18 -1.44 12.61
CA VAL A 13 0.32 -0.05 12.21
C VAL A 13 1.29 0.07 11.03
N LEU A 14 0.81 0.65 9.94
CA LEU A 14 1.59 0.98 8.75
C LEU A 14 1.75 2.50 8.62
N GLU A 15 3.00 2.99 8.67
CA GLU A 15 3.33 4.36 8.31
C GLU A 15 3.74 4.46 6.84
N VAL A 16 2.93 5.19 6.06
CA VAL A 16 3.19 5.44 4.63
C VAL A 16 3.83 6.81 4.45
N VAL A 17 5.04 6.83 3.87
CA VAL A 17 5.87 8.04 3.73
C VAL A 17 5.90 8.49 2.27
N ARG A 18 5.68 9.79 2.05
CA ARG A 18 5.72 10.43 0.73
C ARG A 18 6.32 11.84 0.86
N ASN A 19 7.52 12.06 0.34
CA ASN A 19 8.21 13.36 0.37
C ASN A 19 8.18 13.99 1.78
N ASP A 20 8.73 13.28 2.77
CA ASP A 20 8.81 13.66 4.19
C ASP A 20 7.47 13.78 4.94
N ARG A 21 6.34 13.48 4.30
CA ARG A 21 5.04 13.39 4.96
C ARG A 21 4.69 11.94 5.26
N SER A 22 4.43 11.62 6.51
CA SER A 22 3.88 10.32 6.90
C SER A 22 2.36 10.36 7.04
N THR A 23 1.73 9.21 6.85
CA THR A 23 0.34 8.96 7.23
C THR A 23 0.25 7.57 7.83
N THR A 24 -0.36 7.48 9.01
CA THR A 24 -0.52 6.22 9.73
C THR A 24 -1.84 5.55 9.33
N LEU A 25 -1.76 4.24 9.06
CA LEU A 25 -2.86 3.36 8.68
C LEU A 25 -2.89 2.13 9.59
N TRP A 26 -4.03 1.46 9.63
CA TRP A 26 -4.18 0.11 10.16
C TRP A 26 -4.34 -0.83 8.95
N TRP A 27 -3.40 -1.76 8.79
CA TRP A 27 -3.29 -2.67 7.64
C TRP A 27 -3.10 -4.11 8.14
N GLY A 28 -3.62 -5.09 7.42
CA GLY A 28 -3.47 -6.49 7.77
C GLY A 28 -4.47 -7.40 7.07
N GLU A 29 -4.60 -8.62 7.56
CA GLU A 29 -5.41 -9.66 6.93
C GLU A 29 -6.92 -9.44 7.15
N GLY A 30 -7.65 -9.40 6.04
CA GLY A 30 -9.11 -9.35 6.01
C GLY A 30 -9.74 -10.73 6.23
N ALA A 31 -11.08 -10.77 6.34
CA ALA A 31 -11.81 -12.01 6.60
C ALA A 31 -11.72 -13.08 5.49
N ASP A 32 -11.29 -12.69 4.28
CA ASP A 32 -11.09 -13.58 3.13
C ASP A 32 -9.62 -14.01 2.94
N GLY A 33 -8.73 -13.64 3.88
CA GLY A 33 -7.30 -13.90 3.83
C GLY A 33 -6.49 -12.95 2.95
N GLY A 34 -7.13 -11.94 2.36
CA GLY A 34 -6.45 -10.89 1.60
C GLY A 34 -6.11 -9.67 2.46
N ASP A 35 -5.01 -8.99 2.16
CA ASP A 35 -4.64 -7.77 2.87
C ASP A 35 -5.63 -6.62 2.62
N VAL A 36 -5.97 -5.91 3.67
CA VAL A 36 -6.90 -4.77 3.64
C VAL A 36 -6.40 -3.66 4.55
N VAL A 37 -6.96 -2.46 4.35
CA VAL A 37 -6.80 -1.34 5.26
C VAL A 37 -8.10 -1.09 6.00
N ALA A 38 -8.00 -0.54 7.21
CA ALA A 38 -9.16 -0.06 7.95
C ALA A 38 -9.90 1.04 7.17
N THR A 39 -11.22 0.94 7.14
CA THR A 39 -12.12 1.88 6.46
C THR A 39 -13.34 2.20 7.31
N ARG A 40 -13.96 3.35 7.00
CA ARG A 40 -15.28 3.72 7.49
C ARG A 40 -16.07 4.34 6.34
N SER A 41 -17.25 3.78 6.06
CA SER A 41 -18.11 4.22 4.94
C SER A 41 -17.36 4.31 3.59
N GLY A 42 -16.53 3.32 3.28
CA GLY A 42 -15.77 3.24 2.03
C GLY A 42 -14.59 4.19 1.92
N ARG A 43 -14.15 4.80 3.04
CA ARG A 43 -12.98 5.68 3.10
C ARG A 43 -11.93 5.09 4.03
N VAL A 44 -10.67 5.14 3.62
CA VAL A 44 -9.54 4.70 4.45
C VAL A 44 -9.45 5.54 5.73
N LEU A 45 -9.34 4.86 6.88
CA LEU A 45 -9.07 5.51 8.16
C LEU A 45 -7.58 5.86 8.26
N THR A 46 -7.30 7.05 8.77
CA THR A 46 -5.94 7.55 8.95
C THR A 46 -5.79 8.15 10.34
N TRP A 47 -4.59 8.03 10.90
CA TRP A 47 -4.28 8.52 12.24
C TRP A 47 -3.11 9.49 12.20
N MET A 48 -3.04 10.33 13.24
CA MET A 48 -2.00 11.34 13.41
C MET A 48 -0.70 10.75 13.97
N SER A 49 -0.77 9.58 14.61
CA SER A 49 0.38 8.85 15.13
C SER A 49 0.08 7.34 15.24
N PRO A 50 1.12 6.50 15.32
CA PRO A 50 0.98 5.07 15.62
C PRO A 50 0.18 4.77 16.88
N GLU A 51 0.41 5.50 17.96
CA GLU A 51 -0.25 5.27 19.24
C GLU A 51 -1.76 5.51 19.15
N ALA A 52 -2.17 6.55 18.41
CA ALA A 52 -3.58 6.82 18.15
C ALA A 52 -4.22 5.72 17.29
N CYS A 53 -3.45 5.10 16.39
CA CYS A 53 -3.90 3.99 15.57
C CYS A 53 -4.13 2.72 16.41
N PHE A 54 -3.16 2.35 17.26
CA PHE A 54 -3.30 1.22 18.19
C PHE A 54 -4.46 1.40 19.16
N ALA A 55 -4.61 2.60 19.74
CA ALA A 55 -5.73 2.90 20.63
C ALA A 55 -7.09 2.74 19.91
N ALA A 56 -7.20 3.17 18.65
CA ALA A 56 -8.41 2.97 17.87
C ALA A 56 -8.67 1.49 17.56
N ALA A 57 -7.64 0.73 17.20
CA ALA A 57 -7.76 -0.71 16.95
C ALA A 57 -8.29 -1.46 18.19
N ALA A 58 -7.80 -1.11 19.39
CA ALA A 58 -8.29 -1.67 20.65
C ALA A 58 -9.76 -1.36 20.93
N VAL A 59 -10.24 -0.15 20.59
CA VAL A 59 -11.65 0.24 20.74
C VAL A 59 -12.56 -0.50 19.74
N GLU A 60 -12.08 -0.72 18.53
CA GLU A 60 -12.80 -1.46 17.48
C GLU A 60 -12.73 -2.99 17.67
N GLY A 61 -11.88 -3.46 18.59
CA GLY A 61 -11.69 -4.89 18.88
C GLY A 61 -10.88 -5.63 17.82
N TRP A 62 -10.04 -4.93 17.06
CA TRP A 62 -9.14 -5.56 16.08
C TRP A 62 -7.94 -6.20 16.78
N GLU A 63 -7.54 -7.38 16.32
CA GLU A 63 -6.39 -8.11 16.84
C GLU A 63 -5.09 -7.46 16.35
N VAL A 64 -4.11 -7.36 17.24
CA VAL A 64 -2.77 -6.85 16.91
C VAL A 64 -1.91 -8.03 16.46
N ALA A 65 -1.55 -8.08 15.17
CA ALA A 65 -0.68 -9.09 14.60
C ALA A 65 0.77 -8.95 15.12
N HIS A 66 1.26 -7.71 15.23
CA HIS A 66 2.49 -7.34 15.92
C HIS A 66 2.44 -5.88 16.38
N ASP A 67 3.21 -5.55 17.42
CA ASP A 67 3.23 -4.23 18.06
C ASP A 67 4.27 -3.27 17.46
N GLU A 68 5.09 -3.75 16.51
CA GLU A 68 6.01 -2.92 15.75
C GLU A 68 5.31 -2.11 14.66
N VAL A 69 5.79 -0.87 14.46
CA VAL A 69 5.34 0.01 13.38
C VAL A 69 6.09 -0.32 12.11
N THR A 70 5.38 -0.79 11.10
CA THR A 70 5.95 -1.00 9.76
C THR A 70 6.00 0.32 9.02
N ARG A 71 7.13 0.62 8.38
CA ARG A 71 7.32 1.83 7.58
C ARG A 71 7.42 1.47 6.10
N MET A 72 6.60 2.12 5.28
CA MET A 72 6.61 1.98 3.83
C MET A 72 6.92 3.34 3.21
N ASP A 73 8.11 3.47 2.61
CA ASP A 73 8.53 4.71 1.95
C ASP A 73 8.28 4.65 0.43
N LEU A 74 7.38 5.52 -0.04
CA LEU A 74 7.03 5.66 -1.45
C LEU A 74 7.78 6.82 -2.13
N THR A 75 8.65 7.51 -1.40
CA THR A 75 9.46 8.62 -1.91
C THR A 75 10.36 8.20 -3.08
N PRO A 76 11.07 7.04 -3.05
CA PRO A 76 11.88 6.62 -4.19
C PRO A 76 11.07 6.42 -5.48
N ALA A 77 9.84 5.89 -5.36
CA ALA A 77 8.94 5.73 -6.50
C ALA A 77 8.49 7.10 -7.08
N LEU A 78 8.23 8.08 -6.23
CA LEU A 78 7.95 9.47 -6.63
C LEU A 78 9.15 10.10 -7.37
N GLU A 79 10.36 9.92 -6.85
CA GLU A 79 11.58 10.44 -7.47
C GLU A 79 11.87 9.80 -8.83
N TRP A 80 11.62 8.50 -8.98
CA TRP A 80 11.72 7.79 -10.26
C TRP A 80 10.70 8.29 -11.30
N LEU A 81 9.44 8.51 -10.89
CA LEU A 81 8.42 9.11 -11.75
C LEU A 81 8.80 10.52 -12.21
N ALA A 82 9.44 11.30 -11.34
CA ALA A 82 10.02 12.60 -11.65
C ALA A 82 11.32 12.53 -12.48
N ARG A 83 11.77 11.32 -12.86
CA ARG A 83 13.02 11.06 -13.60
C ARG A 83 14.29 11.54 -12.89
N ARG A 84 14.29 11.53 -11.55
CA ARG A 84 15.43 11.97 -10.73
C ARG A 84 16.34 10.82 -10.30
N ARG A 85 15.84 9.58 -10.34
CA ARG A 85 16.56 8.36 -9.94
C ARG A 85 16.16 7.15 -10.79
N ALA A 86 16.92 6.06 -10.65
CA ALA A 86 16.55 4.74 -11.16
C ALA A 86 15.29 4.21 -10.45
N LEU A 87 14.66 3.21 -11.05
CA LEU A 87 13.50 2.54 -10.44
C LEU A 87 13.95 1.80 -9.18
N ASP A 88 13.36 2.16 -8.05
CA ASP A 88 13.41 1.38 -6.83
C ASP A 88 12.30 0.32 -6.87
N ALA A 89 12.69 -0.96 -6.92
CA ALA A 89 11.73 -2.05 -7.11
C ALA A 89 10.81 -2.22 -5.88
N GLU A 90 11.35 -2.06 -4.68
CA GLU A 90 10.61 -2.20 -3.43
C GLU A 90 9.58 -1.09 -3.29
N ALA A 91 9.98 0.18 -3.47
CA ALA A 91 9.05 1.30 -3.40
C ALA A 91 7.95 1.21 -4.48
N ALA A 92 8.28 0.71 -5.67
CA ALA A 92 7.30 0.52 -6.74
C ALA A 92 6.32 -0.63 -6.44
N LEU A 93 6.80 -1.76 -5.93
CA LEU A 93 5.98 -2.89 -5.52
C LEU A 93 5.07 -2.52 -4.35
N ASN A 94 5.63 -1.87 -3.33
CA ASN A 94 4.90 -1.38 -2.17
C ASN A 94 3.79 -0.41 -2.57
N ALA A 95 4.07 0.55 -3.45
CA ALA A 95 3.04 1.45 -3.97
C ALA A 95 1.91 0.67 -4.68
N TRP A 96 2.27 -0.30 -5.52
CA TRP A 96 1.29 -1.11 -6.25
C TRP A 96 0.42 -1.94 -5.30
N ASN A 97 1.03 -2.70 -4.38
CA ASN A 97 0.33 -3.57 -3.45
C ASN A 97 -0.59 -2.77 -2.54
N LEU A 98 -0.08 -1.71 -1.90
CA LEU A 98 -0.90 -0.86 -1.03
C LEU A 98 -2.10 -0.25 -1.77
N ALA A 99 -1.92 0.18 -3.02
CA ALA A 99 -3.02 0.69 -3.83
C ALA A 99 -4.06 -0.40 -4.14
N GLY A 100 -3.62 -1.64 -4.35
CA GLY A 100 -4.52 -2.81 -4.49
C GLY A 100 -5.32 -3.09 -3.23
N ASP A 101 -4.68 -3.06 -2.07
CA ASP A 101 -5.35 -3.31 -0.79
C ASP A 101 -6.34 -2.18 -0.45
N MET A 102 -5.98 -0.92 -0.71
CA MET A 102 -6.90 0.21 -0.58
C MET A 102 -8.08 0.10 -1.54
N ALA A 103 -7.83 -0.30 -2.79
CA ALA A 103 -8.89 -0.50 -3.78
C ALA A 103 -9.86 -1.61 -3.35
N ARG A 104 -9.33 -2.74 -2.89
CA ARG A 104 -10.10 -3.86 -2.30
C ARG A 104 -10.96 -3.37 -1.13
N SER A 105 -10.34 -2.66 -0.18
CA SER A 105 -10.99 -2.19 1.05
C SER A 105 -12.08 -1.14 0.81
N THR A 106 -11.97 -0.36 -0.25
CA THR A 106 -12.92 0.71 -0.60
C THR A 106 -13.90 0.33 -1.70
N GLY A 107 -13.79 -0.87 -2.28
CA GLY A 107 -14.57 -1.30 -3.43
C GLY A 107 -14.26 -0.52 -4.72
N THR A 108 -13.10 0.12 -4.79
CA THR A 108 -12.67 0.87 -5.98
C THR A 108 -12.09 -0.09 -7.02
N PRO A 109 -12.43 0.03 -8.31
CA PRO A 109 -11.80 -0.78 -9.35
C PRO A 109 -10.29 -0.47 -9.48
N TRP A 110 -9.42 -1.49 -9.37
CA TRP A 110 -7.96 -1.31 -9.48
C TRP A 110 -7.40 -1.63 -10.87
N GLY A 111 -7.95 -2.64 -11.55
CA GLY A 111 -7.60 -3.00 -12.92
C GLY A 111 -6.12 -3.35 -13.11
N ASP A 112 -5.58 -4.22 -12.23
CA ASP A 112 -4.15 -4.52 -12.16
C ASP A 112 -3.73 -5.83 -12.82
N ARG A 113 -4.63 -6.47 -13.56
CA ARG A 113 -4.41 -7.79 -14.14
C ARG A 113 -4.07 -7.74 -15.63
N GLY A 114 -3.42 -8.81 -16.08
CA GLY A 114 -3.19 -9.12 -17.48
C GLY A 114 -1.71 -9.23 -17.81
N ARG A 115 -1.38 -9.87 -18.93
CA ARG A 115 -0.02 -10.36 -19.23
C ARG A 115 1.14 -9.40 -18.93
N VAL A 116 1.03 -8.12 -19.33
CA VAL A 116 2.10 -7.13 -19.07
C VAL A 116 2.13 -6.71 -17.61
N ALA A 117 0.97 -6.61 -16.96
CA ALA A 117 0.85 -6.31 -15.54
C ALA A 117 1.46 -7.43 -14.70
N ASP A 118 1.05 -8.67 -14.97
CA ASP A 118 1.51 -9.86 -14.26
C ASP A 118 3.04 -9.99 -14.41
N ALA A 119 3.57 -9.88 -15.64
CA ALA A 119 5.02 -9.93 -15.87
C ALA A 119 5.81 -8.81 -15.16
N CYS A 120 5.24 -7.59 -15.07
CA CYS A 120 5.88 -6.49 -14.34
C CYS A 120 5.85 -6.73 -12.83
N HIS A 121 4.71 -7.20 -12.31
CA HIS A 121 4.53 -7.49 -10.88
C HIS A 121 5.43 -8.64 -10.43
N ASP A 122 5.51 -9.72 -11.21
CA ASP A 122 6.40 -10.85 -10.95
C ASP A 122 7.87 -10.40 -10.90
N LYS A 123 8.30 -9.58 -11.86
CA LYS A 123 9.68 -9.04 -11.88
C LYS A 123 9.97 -8.15 -10.68
N LEU A 124 9.02 -7.28 -10.29
CA LEU A 124 9.16 -6.46 -9.08
C LEU A 124 9.25 -7.34 -7.83
N THR A 125 8.40 -8.36 -7.74
CA THR A 125 8.38 -9.32 -6.62
C THR A 125 9.72 -10.04 -6.53
N VAL A 126 10.19 -10.65 -7.60
CA VAL A 126 11.48 -11.35 -7.63
C VAL A 126 12.65 -10.41 -7.28
N ALA A 127 12.60 -9.14 -7.68
CA ALA A 127 13.63 -8.17 -7.29
C ALA A 127 13.66 -7.89 -5.78
N CYS A 128 12.50 -7.92 -5.12
CA CYS A 128 12.40 -7.64 -3.68
C CYS A 128 12.64 -8.88 -2.82
N VAL A 129 12.31 -10.06 -3.34
CA VAL A 129 12.42 -11.35 -2.63
C VAL A 129 13.04 -12.41 -3.56
N PRO A 130 14.32 -12.25 -3.95
CA PRO A 130 14.97 -13.11 -4.95
C PRO A 130 15.08 -14.58 -4.51
N TRP A 131 15.09 -14.83 -3.21
CA TRP A 131 15.11 -16.19 -2.63
C TRP A 131 13.86 -17.01 -2.99
N LEU A 132 12.72 -16.38 -3.35
CA LEU A 132 11.53 -17.09 -3.83
C LEU A 132 11.78 -17.89 -5.11
N VAL A 133 12.80 -17.50 -5.88
CA VAL A 133 13.22 -18.20 -7.11
C VAL A 133 14.62 -18.80 -6.99
N GLY A 134 15.11 -18.98 -5.76
CA GLY A 134 16.42 -19.58 -5.48
C GLY A 134 17.60 -18.70 -5.93
N GLN A 135 17.43 -17.38 -5.95
CA GLN A 135 18.50 -16.42 -6.26
C GLN A 135 18.84 -15.59 -5.02
N ASP A 136 20.08 -15.14 -4.92
CA ASP A 136 20.54 -14.27 -3.82
C ASP A 136 20.27 -12.78 -4.12
N ASP A 137 20.25 -12.41 -5.39
CA ASP A 137 19.99 -11.05 -5.88
C ASP A 137 19.34 -11.13 -7.28
N CYS A 138 18.50 -10.16 -7.60
CA CYS A 138 17.90 -10.03 -8.92
C CYS A 138 17.74 -8.56 -9.31
N SER A 139 18.39 -8.17 -10.41
CA SER A 139 18.21 -6.86 -11.06
C SER A 139 17.40 -7.01 -12.35
N PRO A 140 16.08 -6.69 -12.35
CA PRO A 140 15.24 -6.92 -13.51
C PRO A 140 15.66 -6.08 -14.71
N ARG A 141 15.59 -6.69 -15.89
CA ARG A 141 15.67 -5.96 -17.16
C ARG A 141 14.26 -5.62 -17.64
N TRP A 142 14.07 -4.34 -17.94
CA TRP A 142 12.80 -3.79 -18.41
C TRP A 142 12.87 -3.52 -19.91
N THR A 143 11.88 -4.02 -20.64
CA THR A 143 11.61 -3.56 -22.00
C THR A 143 11.02 -2.14 -21.95
N VAL A 144 11.09 -1.41 -23.08
CA VAL A 144 10.45 -0.08 -23.20
C VAL A 144 8.95 -0.14 -22.91
N THR A 145 8.28 -1.24 -23.28
CA THR A 145 6.86 -1.46 -23.02
C THR A 145 6.58 -1.62 -21.53
N GLU A 146 7.40 -2.42 -20.83
CA GLU A 146 7.29 -2.64 -19.38
C GLU A 146 7.60 -1.36 -18.61
N GLU A 147 8.65 -0.61 -18.95
CA GLU A 147 8.95 0.65 -18.26
C GLU A 147 7.81 1.67 -18.43
N ARG A 148 7.26 1.79 -19.64
CA ARG A 148 6.09 2.66 -19.90
C ARG A 148 4.87 2.20 -19.11
N TYR A 149 4.66 0.89 -19.00
CA TYR A 149 3.58 0.33 -18.20
C TYR A 149 3.77 0.65 -16.71
N LEU A 150 4.94 0.36 -16.15
CA LEU A 150 5.30 0.62 -14.77
C LEU A 150 5.12 2.10 -14.41
N ARG A 151 5.56 3.03 -15.26
CA ARG A 151 5.40 4.47 -14.99
C ARG A 151 3.93 4.87 -14.83
N ARG A 152 3.07 4.35 -15.71
CA ARG A 152 1.61 4.58 -15.60
C ARG A 152 1.04 3.91 -14.36
N ARG A 153 1.48 2.69 -14.07
CA ARG A 153 0.93 1.89 -12.97
C ARG A 153 1.30 2.42 -11.59
N VAL A 154 2.59 2.65 -11.35
CA VAL A 154 3.11 3.24 -10.12
C VAL A 154 2.56 4.66 -9.94
N GLY A 155 2.47 5.43 -11.02
CA GLY A 155 1.82 6.75 -10.98
C GLY A 155 0.35 6.68 -10.54
N ALA A 156 -0.43 5.75 -11.09
CA ALA A 156 -1.82 5.53 -10.68
C ALA A 156 -1.93 5.04 -9.23
N ALA A 157 -1.01 4.18 -8.78
CA ALA A 157 -0.98 3.66 -7.41
C ALA A 157 -0.76 4.78 -6.40
N ILE A 158 0.27 5.59 -6.62
CA ILE A 158 0.57 6.72 -5.74
C ILE A 158 -0.56 7.75 -5.75
N ALA A 159 -1.19 7.99 -6.90
CA ALA A 159 -2.35 8.88 -7.00
C ALA A 159 -3.55 8.35 -6.19
N LEU A 160 -3.85 7.05 -6.26
CA LEU A 160 -4.91 6.43 -5.47
C LEU A 160 -4.62 6.51 -3.98
N VAL A 161 -3.40 6.14 -3.56
CA VAL A 161 -2.96 6.25 -2.16
C VAL A 161 -3.13 7.69 -1.69
N ALA A 162 -2.68 8.68 -2.49
CA ALA A 162 -2.81 10.08 -2.17
C ALA A 162 -4.27 10.53 -2.01
N GLN A 163 -5.17 10.08 -2.90
CA GLN A 163 -6.59 10.40 -2.82
C GLN A 163 -7.22 9.84 -1.54
N GLN A 164 -6.90 8.61 -1.17
CA GLN A 164 -7.48 7.94 0.00
C GLN A 164 -7.01 8.57 1.31
N VAL A 165 -5.73 8.95 1.41
CA VAL A 165 -5.17 9.53 2.64
C VAL A 165 -5.36 11.05 2.75
N ALA A 166 -5.65 11.76 1.66
CA ALA A 166 -5.95 13.19 1.68
C ALA A 166 -7.38 13.49 2.17
N GLY A 167 -8.24 12.48 2.36
CA GLY A 167 -9.65 12.57 2.75
C GLY A 167 -9.92 13.12 4.16
N ARG A 168 -9.07 14.01 4.69
CA ARG A 168 -9.26 14.76 5.93
C ARG A 168 -10.58 15.53 5.93
N ARG A 169 -11.60 14.95 6.54
CA ARG A 169 -12.46 15.69 7.46
C ARG A 169 -12.43 14.95 8.78
N HIS A 170 -11.88 15.63 9.77
CA HIS A 170 -11.71 15.16 11.14
C HIS A 170 -12.99 14.48 11.64
N LEU A 171 -12.94 13.16 11.80
CA LEU A 171 -13.79 12.50 12.78
C LEU A 171 -13.11 12.74 14.12
N ARG A 172 -13.53 13.80 14.81
CA ARG A 172 -13.33 13.86 16.26
C ARG A 172 -14.16 12.73 16.89
N PRO A 173 -13.68 12.13 17.99
CA PRO A 173 -14.41 11.13 18.74
C PRO A 173 -15.81 11.61 19.14
#